data_AF-A0A9W7MN76-F1
#
_entry.id   AF-A0A9W7MN76-F1
#
_cell.length_a   1.000
_cell.length_b   1.000
_cell.length_c   1.000
_cell.angle_alpha   90.00
_cell.angle_beta   90.00
_cell.angle_gamma   90.00
#
_symmetry.space_group_name_H-M   'P 1'
#
loop_
_entity.id
_entity.type
_entity.pdbx_description
1 polymer ?
#
loop_
_entity_poly.entity_id
_entity_poly.type
_entity_poly.pdbx_seq_one_letter_code
_entity_poly.pdbx_strand_id
1 'polypeptide(L)'
;MGMLVNMHYLDIRGTCLARMPKGLGELKDVRILTDYVLGGHNGSSINELGKLKHLRGRLAISGLETVAGAADAKDANLKDKMNLQKLKLIWGKNNDGNSTRDREVVEQLEPHLNLESLVITSYNGTRFPEWVGQSSFSNMMSLSLRNCGFCQSLPPLGQLSSLKSLSISGCSGVVTVGDEFYGSGHTWTIPFGSLETLSFEEMSEWEEWCCWSDEAFPISLFCISYVSVIVPS
;
A
#
# COMPACT_ATOMS: atom_id res chain seq x y z
N MET A 1 27.89 -23.60 -9.10
CA MET A 1 26.56 -22.97 -8.97
C MET A 1 26.13 -22.55 -10.37
N GLY A 2 25.05 -23.13 -10.91
CA GLY A 2 24.59 -22.83 -12.26
C GLY A 2 23.94 -21.44 -12.34
N MET A 3 24.38 -20.61 -13.28
CA MET A 3 23.75 -19.30 -13.55
C MET A 3 22.46 -19.51 -14.34
N LEU A 4 21.33 -19.13 -13.76
CA LEU A 4 20.04 -19.07 -14.44
C LEU A 4 19.96 -17.75 -15.23
N VAL A 5 20.60 -17.68 -16.39
CA VAL A 5 20.74 -16.43 -17.17
C VAL A 5 19.45 -16.01 -17.89
N ASN A 6 18.45 -16.90 -18.00
CA ASN A 6 17.20 -16.66 -18.76
C ASN A 6 15.93 -16.93 -17.93
N MET A 7 15.87 -16.43 -16.70
CA MET A 7 14.66 -16.57 -15.89
C MET A 7 13.74 -15.37 -16.13
N HIS A 8 12.63 -15.58 -16.85
CA HIS A 8 11.61 -14.55 -17.07
C HIS A 8 10.49 -14.55 -16.03
N TYR A 9 10.31 -15.67 -15.34
CA TYR A 9 9.17 -15.93 -14.47
C TYR A 9 9.64 -16.60 -13.18
N LEU A 10 9.39 -15.95 -12.04
CA LEU A 10 9.58 -16.51 -10.71
C LEU A 10 8.32 -16.26 -9.88
N ASP A 11 7.46 -17.27 -9.84
CA ASP A 11 6.29 -17.30 -8.95
C ASP A 11 6.65 -18.12 -7.72
N ILE A 12 6.71 -17.44 -6.59
CA ILE A 12 7.03 -18.02 -5.28
C ILE A 12 5.94 -17.68 -4.26
N ARG A 13 4.71 -17.46 -4.75
CA ARG A 13 3.56 -17.19 -3.88
C ARG A 13 3.37 -18.28 -2.85
N GLY A 14 3.02 -17.86 -1.63
CA GLY A 14 2.67 -18.77 -0.54
C GLY A 14 3.86 -19.59 -0.03
N THR A 15 5.07 -19.31 -0.50
CA THR A 15 6.27 -19.93 0.05
C THR A 15 6.63 -19.27 1.37
N CYS A 16 7.15 -20.05 2.32
CA CYS A 16 7.68 -19.54 3.59
C CYS A 16 9.15 -19.08 3.43
N LEU A 17 9.48 -18.43 2.32
CA LEU A 17 10.84 -17.94 2.07
C LEU A 17 11.19 -16.88 3.12
N ALA A 18 12.21 -17.17 3.93
CA ALA A 18 12.66 -16.23 4.96
C ALA A 18 13.42 -15.02 4.38
N ARG A 19 13.99 -15.16 3.17
CA ARG A 19 14.70 -14.10 2.43
C ARG A 19 14.98 -14.51 0.99
N MET A 20 15.16 -13.52 0.13
CA MET A 20 15.74 -13.72 -1.20
C MET A 20 17.26 -13.95 -1.13
N PRO A 21 17.82 -14.79 -2.01
CA PRO A 21 19.27 -14.93 -2.13
C PRO A 21 19.90 -13.64 -2.68
N LYS A 22 21.14 -13.35 -2.28
CA LYS A 22 21.93 -12.24 -2.84
C LYS A 22 22.15 -12.43 -4.34
N GLY A 23 22.23 -11.33 -5.07
CA GLY A 23 22.49 -11.34 -6.51
C GLY A 23 21.23 -11.52 -7.37
N LEU A 24 20.03 -11.48 -6.77
CA LEU A 24 18.78 -11.52 -7.53
C LEU A 24 18.69 -10.35 -8.53
N GLY A 25 19.30 -9.20 -8.20
CA GLY A 25 19.35 -8.04 -9.08
C GLY A 25 20.17 -8.24 -10.36
N GLU A 26 20.93 -9.34 -10.48
CA GLU A 26 21.65 -9.69 -11.71
C GLU A 26 20.75 -10.38 -12.74
N LEU A 27 19.55 -10.82 -12.34
CA LEU A 27 18.54 -11.44 -13.21
C LEU A 27 17.72 -10.36 -13.96
N LYS A 28 18.40 -9.58 -14.82
CA LYS A 28 17.83 -8.40 -15.47
C LYS A 28 16.61 -8.68 -16.37
N ASP A 29 16.50 -9.90 -16.87
CA ASP A 29 15.43 -10.33 -17.77
C ASP A 29 14.16 -10.85 -17.05
N VAL A 30 14.14 -10.82 -15.71
CA VAL A 30 12.96 -11.19 -14.93
C VAL A 30 11.82 -10.22 -15.21
N ARG A 31 10.68 -10.78 -15.63
CA ARG A 31 9.46 -10.02 -15.95
C ARG A 31 8.38 -10.24 -14.92
N ILE A 32 8.28 -11.44 -14.35
CA ILE A 32 7.28 -11.75 -13.32
C ILE A 32 8.03 -12.22 -12.08
N LEU A 33 7.85 -11.49 -10.99
CA LEU A 33 8.35 -11.81 -9.66
C LEU A 33 7.25 -11.51 -8.66
N THR A 34 6.67 -12.55 -8.07
CA THR A 34 5.43 -12.38 -7.29
C THR A 34 5.67 -11.88 -5.88
N ASP A 35 6.78 -12.30 -5.27
CA ASP A 35 7.15 -11.99 -3.89
C ASP A 35 8.63 -11.64 -3.85
N TYR A 36 9.01 -10.69 -3.00
CA TYR A 36 10.36 -10.23 -2.77
C TYR A 36 10.56 -10.04 -1.27
N VAL A 37 11.20 -11.01 -0.63
CA VAL A 37 11.44 -10.99 0.82
C VAL A 37 12.83 -10.43 1.08
N LEU A 38 12.90 -9.25 1.69
CA LEU A 38 14.15 -8.58 2.05
C LEU A 38 14.92 -9.42 3.08
N GLY A 39 16.22 -9.57 2.85
CA GLY A 39 17.06 -10.44 3.68
C GLY A 39 18.00 -9.73 4.66
N GLY A 40 17.84 -8.41 4.85
CA GLY A 40 18.79 -7.57 5.58
C GLY A 40 20.23 -7.80 5.09
N HIS A 41 21.18 -8.01 6.01
CA HIS A 41 22.59 -8.23 5.68
C HIS A 41 22.88 -9.56 4.97
N ASN A 42 21.99 -10.54 5.07
CA ASN A 42 22.22 -11.94 4.68
C ASN A 42 21.35 -12.42 3.52
N GLY A 43 20.64 -11.52 2.84
CA GLY A 43 19.92 -11.82 1.61
C GLY A 43 19.87 -10.60 0.69
N SER A 44 18.94 -10.60 -0.24
CA SER A 44 18.80 -9.52 -1.21
C SER A 44 18.29 -8.25 -0.55
N SER A 45 18.92 -7.12 -0.89
CA SER A 45 18.56 -5.78 -0.43
C SER A 45 17.58 -5.10 -1.38
N ILE A 46 16.98 -4.00 -0.94
CA ILE A 46 15.97 -3.29 -1.73
C ILE A 46 16.56 -2.63 -3.00
N ASN A 47 17.85 -2.26 -2.98
CA ASN A 47 18.55 -1.75 -4.15
C ASN A 47 18.70 -2.79 -5.28
N GLU A 48 18.73 -4.09 -4.96
CA GLU A 48 18.76 -5.15 -5.97
C GLU A 48 17.42 -5.25 -6.70
N LEU A 49 16.30 -5.04 -5.99
CA LEU A 49 14.98 -4.91 -6.62
C LEU A 49 14.93 -3.74 -7.60
N GLY A 50 15.64 -2.65 -7.30
CA GLY A 50 15.86 -1.51 -8.20
C GLY A 50 16.37 -1.89 -9.58
N LYS A 51 17.26 -2.89 -9.64
CA LYS A 51 17.87 -3.37 -10.88
C LYS A 51 16.89 -4.14 -11.78
N LEU A 52 15.80 -4.67 -11.21
CA LEU A 52 14.79 -5.46 -11.92
C LEU A 52 13.75 -4.56 -12.61
N LYS A 53 14.16 -3.91 -13.70
CA LYS A 53 13.36 -2.85 -14.36
C LYS A 53 12.14 -3.36 -15.13
N HIS A 54 12.16 -4.61 -15.56
CA HIS A 54 11.14 -5.17 -16.46
C HIS A 54 10.00 -5.89 -15.75
N LEU A 55 9.92 -5.78 -14.42
CA LEU A 55 8.86 -6.38 -13.62
C LEU A 55 7.47 -5.90 -14.07
N ARG A 56 6.53 -6.84 -14.12
CA ARG A 56 5.16 -6.66 -14.56
C ARG A 56 4.17 -7.45 -13.70
N GLY A 57 2.90 -7.05 -13.77
CA GLY A 57 1.82 -7.76 -13.10
C GLY A 57 1.81 -7.46 -11.60
N ARG A 58 2.07 -8.46 -10.76
CA ARG A 58 2.02 -8.30 -9.29
C ARG A 58 3.39 -8.46 -8.64
N LEU A 59 3.61 -7.71 -7.57
CA LEU A 59 4.78 -7.81 -6.70
C LEU A 59 4.37 -7.58 -5.25
N ALA A 60 4.76 -8.49 -4.36
CA ALA A 60 4.71 -8.30 -2.92
C ALA A 60 6.12 -8.11 -2.37
N ILE A 61 6.36 -7.05 -1.61
CA ILE A 61 7.64 -6.75 -0.97
C ILE A 61 7.44 -6.92 0.54
N SER A 62 8.21 -7.82 1.13
CA SER A 62 8.15 -8.13 2.57
C SER A 62 9.48 -7.84 3.25
N GLY A 63 9.44 -7.57 4.55
CA GLY A 63 10.63 -7.26 5.34
C GLY A 63 11.04 -5.79 5.24
N LEU A 64 10.09 -4.88 4.96
CA LEU A 64 10.36 -3.46 4.77
C LEU A 64 10.89 -2.77 6.04
N GLU A 65 10.65 -3.35 7.21
CA GLU A 65 11.26 -2.97 8.50
C GLU A 65 12.79 -3.14 8.54
N THR A 66 13.38 -3.82 7.55
CA THR A 66 14.83 -4.01 7.43
C THR A 66 15.52 -2.97 6.55
N VAL A 67 14.76 -2.11 5.86
CA VAL A 67 15.32 -1.05 5.02
C VAL A 67 15.91 0.05 5.91
N ALA A 68 17.14 0.49 5.61
CA ALA A 68 17.86 1.39 6.51
C ALA A 68 17.27 2.81 6.56
N GLY A 69 16.65 3.28 5.47
CA GLY A 69 15.99 4.57 5.41
C GLY A 69 15.57 4.96 3.99
N ALA A 70 15.24 6.25 3.81
CA ALA A 70 14.75 6.80 2.54
C ALA A 70 15.69 6.54 1.35
N ALA A 71 17.01 6.73 1.51
CA ALA A 71 17.96 6.59 0.41
C ALA A 71 17.92 5.17 -0.21
N ASP A 72 17.95 4.13 0.63
CA ASP A 72 17.86 2.74 0.19
C ASP A 72 16.49 2.44 -0.42
N ALA A 73 15.41 2.94 0.19
CA ALA A 73 14.05 2.74 -0.31
C ALA A 73 13.87 3.33 -1.71
N LYS A 74 14.47 4.49 -1.99
CA LYS A 74 14.44 5.14 -3.30
C LYS A 74 15.08 4.27 -4.39
N ASP A 75 16.10 3.50 -4.06
CA ASP A 75 16.73 2.58 -5.00
C ASP A 75 15.78 1.48 -5.47
N ALA A 76 14.68 1.18 -4.75
CA ALA A 76 13.65 0.27 -5.22
C ALA A 76 13.06 0.70 -6.57
N ASN A 77 13.04 2.01 -6.84
CA ASN A 77 12.58 2.63 -8.09
C ASN A 77 11.29 1.99 -8.64
N LEU A 78 10.24 1.98 -7.81
CA LEU A 78 8.93 1.42 -8.19
C LEU A 78 8.22 2.30 -9.22
N LYS A 79 8.53 3.61 -9.23
CA LYS A 79 8.01 4.57 -10.20
C LYS A 79 8.39 4.23 -11.65
N ASP A 80 9.57 3.68 -11.92
CA ASP A 80 9.95 3.30 -13.28
C ASP A 80 9.41 1.94 -13.74
N LYS A 81 8.75 1.18 -12.85
CA LYS A 81 8.18 -0.15 -13.16
C LYS A 81 6.77 -0.02 -13.73
N MET A 82 6.65 0.61 -14.89
CA MET A 82 5.37 1.02 -15.51
C MET A 82 4.35 -0.11 -15.78
N ASN A 83 4.82 -1.36 -15.82
CA ASN A 83 3.99 -2.53 -16.10
C ASN A 83 3.53 -3.25 -14.81
N LEU A 84 3.89 -2.74 -13.64
CA LEU A 84 3.43 -3.25 -12.36
C LEU A 84 2.01 -2.75 -12.09
N GLN A 85 1.08 -3.69 -11.95
CA GLN A 85 -0.35 -3.42 -11.76
C GLN A 85 -0.80 -3.63 -10.32
N LYS A 86 -0.15 -4.55 -9.59
CA LYS A 86 -0.51 -4.88 -8.20
C LYS A 86 0.72 -4.84 -7.31
N LEU A 87 0.65 -4.06 -6.24
CA LEU A 87 1.73 -3.89 -5.29
C LEU A 87 1.24 -4.20 -3.88
N LYS A 88 2.01 -5.02 -3.17
CA LYS A 88 1.81 -5.26 -1.74
C LYS A 88 3.08 -4.91 -0.98
N LEU A 89 2.97 -4.02 0.00
CA LEU A 89 4.05 -3.58 0.88
C LEU A 89 3.81 -4.13 2.28
N ILE A 90 4.75 -4.93 2.80
CA ILE A 90 4.60 -5.65 4.06
C ILE A 90 5.79 -5.34 4.97
N TRP A 91 5.45 -4.80 6.13
CA TRP A 91 6.36 -4.69 7.27
C TRP A 91 6.17 -5.90 8.21
N GLY A 92 7.25 -6.27 8.88
CA GLY A 92 7.24 -7.18 10.01
C GLY A 92 6.58 -6.55 11.22
N LYS A 93 6.03 -7.39 12.10
CA LYS A 93 5.47 -6.95 13.37
C LYS A 93 6.62 -6.50 14.28
N ASN A 94 6.82 -5.19 14.39
CA ASN A 94 7.71 -4.60 15.37
C ASN A 94 6.86 -3.82 16.38
N ASN A 95 7.12 -4.02 17.67
CA ASN A 95 6.43 -3.30 18.75
C ASN A 95 7.06 -1.93 19.06
N ASP A 96 8.13 -1.56 18.34
CA ASP A 96 8.75 -0.25 18.42
C ASP A 96 7.87 0.74 17.65
N GLY A 97 6.83 1.23 18.33
CA GLY A 97 5.81 2.09 17.73
C GLY A 97 6.34 3.41 17.19
N ASN A 98 5.56 4.02 16.28
CA ASN A 98 5.84 5.34 15.68
C ASN A 98 7.22 5.43 15.00
N SER A 99 7.43 4.60 13.98
CA SER A 99 8.69 4.55 13.24
C SER A 99 8.80 5.71 12.24
N THR A 100 9.60 6.72 12.56
CA THR A 100 9.97 7.79 11.59
C THR A 100 10.65 7.21 10.36
N ARG A 101 11.48 6.18 10.54
CA ARG A 101 12.14 5.47 9.44
C ARG A 101 11.12 4.82 8.50
N ASP A 102 10.08 4.18 9.03
CA ASP A 102 9.07 3.53 8.17
C ASP A 102 8.32 4.59 7.35
N ARG A 103 8.05 5.77 7.92
CA ARG A 103 7.49 6.94 7.18
C ARG A 103 8.40 7.35 6.02
N GLU A 104 9.69 7.51 6.30
CA GLU A 104 10.69 7.85 5.29
C GLU A 104 10.81 6.79 4.19
N VAL A 105 10.72 5.51 4.55
CA VAL A 105 10.78 4.39 3.60
C VAL A 105 9.55 4.40 2.70
N VAL A 106 8.33 4.44 3.25
CA VAL A 106 7.11 4.39 2.42
C VAL A 106 6.97 5.61 1.50
N GLU A 107 7.48 6.78 1.92
CA GLU A 107 7.54 7.99 1.09
C GLU A 107 8.31 7.76 -0.22
N GLN A 108 9.37 6.95 -0.18
CA GLN A 108 10.23 6.67 -1.34
C GLN A 108 9.78 5.44 -2.16
N LEU A 109 8.70 4.77 -1.75
CA LEU A 109 8.13 3.60 -2.42
C LEU A 109 6.93 3.96 -3.30
N GLU A 110 6.86 5.19 -3.79
CA GLU A 110 5.85 5.64 -4.76
C GLU A 110 5.87 4.73 -6.01
N PRO A 111 4.76 4.04 -6.32
CA PRO A 111 4.65 3.22 -7.52
C PRO A 111 4.35 4.06 -8.77
N HIS A 112 4.47 3.45 -9.95
CA HIS A 112 4.01 4.09 -11.18
C HIS A 112 2.48 4.30 -11.16
N LEU A 113 2.00 5.37 -11.82
CA LEU A 113 0.57 5.77 -11.87
C LEU A 113 -0.38 4.76 -12.54
N ASN A 114 0.15 3.70 -13.14
CA ASN A 114 -0.62 2.61 -13.74
C ASN A 114 -1.04 1.54 -12.71
N LEU A 115 -0.73 1.74 -11.43
CA LEU A 115 -1.07 0.79 -10.39
C LEU A 115 -2.60 0.66 -10.24
N GLU A 116 -3.09 -0.58 -10.29
CA GLU A 116 -4.51 -0.93 -10.18
C GLU A 116 -4.88 -1.41 -8.77
N SER A 117 -3.91 -1.96 -8.02
CA SER A 117 -4.15 -2.48 -6.68
C SER A 117 -2.97 -2.24 -5.74
N LEU A 118 -3.28 -1.69 -4.57
CA LEU A 118 -2.32 -1.43 -3.50
C LEU A 118 -2.76 -2.13 -2.20
N VAL A 119 -1.82 -2.82 -1.57
CA VAL A 119 -2.01 -3.35 -0.22
C VAL A 119 -0.83 -2.91 0.65
N ILE A 120 -1.11 -2.25 1.77
CA ILE A 120 -0.10 -1.91 2.80
C ILE A 120 -0.46 -2.68 4.06
N THR A 121 0.53 -3.38 4.64
CA THR A 121 0.30 -4.22 5.82
C THR A 121 1.37 -4.01 6.89
N SER A 122 0.92 -3.89 8.14
CA SER A 122 1.75 -3.75 9.35
C SER A 122 2.67 -2.52 9.37
N TYR A 123 2.28 -1.45 8.67
CA TYR A 123 3.06 -0.22 8.61
C TYR A 123 3.04 0.50 9.97
N ASN A 124 4.21 0.83 10.52
CA ASN A 124 4.35 1.41 11.87
C ASN A 124 4.51 2.94 11.88
N GLY A 125 4.31 3.61 10.76
CA GLY A 125 4.31 5.07 10.70
C GLY A 125 2.98 5.67 11.12
N THR A 126 3.01 6.89 11.65
CA THR A 126 1.82 7.59 12.16
C THR A 126 0.91 8.18 11.08
N ARG A 127 1.40 8.31 9.85
CA ARG A 127 0.64 8.82 8.71
C ARG A 127 1.10 8.16 7.41
N PHE A 128 0.22 8.10 6.43
CA PHE A 128 0.57 7.69 5.07
C PHE A 128 1.19 8.87 4.29
N PRO A 129 2.06 8.58 3.31
CA PRO A 129 2.55 9.58 2.38
C PRO A 129 1.42 10.04 1.44
N GLU A 130 1.52 11.26 0.92
CA GLU A 130 0.47 11.88 0.09
C GLU A 130 0.12 11.03 -1.13
N TRP A 131 1.11 10.34 -1.70
CA TRP A 131 0.91 9.52 -2.88
C TRP A 131 -0.12 8.39 -2.66
N VAL A 132 -0.39 7.93 -1.43
CA VAL A 132 -1.38 6.85 -1.22
C VAL A 132 -2.80 7.29 -1.61
N GLY A 133 -3.12 8.58 -1.48
CA GLY A 133 -4.43 9.16 -1.82
C GLY A 133 -4.40 10.18 -2.94
N GLN A 134 -3.31 10.30 -3.71
CA GLN A 134 -3.23 11.30 -4.77
C GLN A 134 -4.16 10.98 -5.94
N SER A 135 -4.87 11.99 -6.44
CA SER A 135 -5.79 11.88 -7.59
C SER A 135 -5.13 11.41 -8.89
N SER A 136 -3.80 11.54 -9.01
CA SER A 136 -3.01 11.03 -10.15
C SER A 136 -3.10 9.50 -10.32
N PHE A 137 -3.45 8.74 -9.27
CA PHE A 137 -3.67 7.28 -9.35
C PHE A 137 -5.06 6.94 -9.92
N SER A 138 -5.35 7.44 -11.12
CA SER A 138 -6.64 7.26 -11.79
C SER A 138 -6.97 5.82 -12.19
N ASN A 139 -6.01 4.89 -12.14
CA ASN A 139 -6.21 3.47 -12.44
C ASN A 139 -6.43 2.60 -11.18
N MET A 140 -6.30 3.18 -9.98
CA MET A 140 -6.39 2.43 -8.73
C MET A 140 -7.83 1.95 -8.51
N MET A 141 -8.05 0.63 -8.59
CA MET A 141 -9.36 0.00 -8.41
C MET A 141 -9.52 -0.63 -7.03
N SER A 142 -8.43 -1.03 -6.38
CA SER A 142 -8.47 -1.70 -5.08
C SER A 142 -7.37 -1.22 -4.14
N LEU A 143 -7.75 -0.78 -2.95
CA LEU A 143 -6.81 -0.35 -1.92
C LEU A 143 -7.13 -1.05 -0.60
N SER A 144 -6.10 -1.61 0.03
CA SER A 144 -6.24 -2.22 1.36
C SER A 144 -5.15 -1.78 2.33
N LEU A 145 -5.57 -1.26 3.48
CA LEU A 145 -4.69 -0.89 4.60
C LEU A 145 -4.96 -1.88 5.74
N ARG A 146 -3.92 -2.56 6.23
CA ARG A 146 -4.08 -3.65 7.21
C ARG A 146 -3.08 -3.54 8.36
N ASN A 147 -3.55 -3.63 9.59
CA ASN A 147 -2.71 -3.63 10.79
C ASN A 147 -1.79 -2.41 10.88
N CYS A 148 -2.21 -1.25 10.37
CA CYS A 148 -1.43 -0.01 10.44
C CYS A 148 -1.77 0.73 11.75
N GLY A 149 -1.60 0.04 12.89
CA GLY A 149 -2.19 0.43 14.17
C GLY A 149 -1.71 1.77 14.74
N PHE A 150 -0.53 2.24 14.35
CA PHE A 150 0.00 3.54 14.78
C PHE A 150 -0.48 4.71 13.93
N CYS A 151 -1.19 4.43 12.82
CA CYS A 151 -1.67 5.47 11.93
C CYS A 151 -2.79 6.27 12.60
N GLN A 152 -2.65 7.60 12.64
CA GLN A 152 -3.57 8.51 13.31
C GLN A 152 -4.59 9.13 12.36
N SER A 153 -4.29 9.15 11.06
CA SER A 153 -5.18 9.71 10.04
C SER A 153 -5.09 8.94 8.73
N LEU A 154 -6.23 8.81 8.05
CA LEU A 154 -6.30 8.17 6.75
C LEU A 154 -5.89 9.16 5.64
N PRO A 155 -5.29 8.68 4.54
CA PRO A 155 -5.00 9.52 3.38
C PRO A 155 -6.30 9.94 2.66
N PRO A 156 -6.25 10.93 1.74
CA PRO A 156 -7.42 11.44 1.03
C PRO A 156 -7.92 10.48 -0.07
N LEU A 157 -8.42 9.31 0.35
CA LEU A 157 -8.79 8.21 -0.55
C LEU A 157 -10.01 8.50 -1.43
N GLY A 158 -10.84 9.47 -1.05
CA GLY A 158 -12.00 9.90 -1.85
C GLY A 158 -11.65 10.49 -3.21
N GLN A 159 -10.40 10.94 -3.40
CA GLN A 159 -9.93 11.48 -4.67
C GLN A 159 -9.65 10.40 -5.73
N LEU A 160 -9.62 9.12 -5.33
CA LEU A 160 -9.34 8.00 -6.22
C LEU A 160 -10.59 7.63 -7.02
N SER A 161 -10.75 8.26 -8.19
CA SER A 161 -11.98 8.18 -8.99
C SER A 161 -12.36 6.79 -9.50
N SER A 162 -11.40 5.90 -9.71
CA SER A 162 -11.62 4.52 -10.19
C SER A 162 -11.68 3.48 -9.06
N LEU A 163 -11.58 3.90 -7.80
CA LEU A 163 -11.51 2.99 -6.66
C LEU A 163 -12.86 2.30 -6.48
N LYS A 164 -12.90 0.97 -6.67
CA LYS A 164 -14.08 0.12 -6.50
C LYS A 164 -14.13 -0.54 -5.13
N SER A 165 -12.96 -0.91 -4.61
CA SER A 165 -12.86 -1.66 -3.36
C SER A 165 -11.87 -1.00 -2.42
N LEU A 166 -12.36 -0.56 -1.26
CA LEU A 166 -11.58 -0.01 -0.18
C LEU A 166 -11.78 -0.86 1.09
N SER A 167 -10.68 -1.36 1.64
CA SER A 167 -10.68 -2.15 2.88
C SER A 167 -9.63 -1.62 3.85
N ILE A 168 -10.08 -1.16 5.01
CA ILE A 168 -9.23 -0.63 6.08
C ILE A 168 -9.46 -1.52 7.30
N SER A 169 -8.41 -2.16 7.79
CA SER A 169 -8.50 -3.09 8.92
C SER A 169 -7.34 -2.90 9.89
N GLY A 170 -7.61 -2.96 11.20
CA GLY A 170 -6.57 -2.90 12.23
C GLY A 170 -5.77 -1.59 12.22
N CYS A 171 -6.37 -0.49 11.78
CA CYS A 171 -5.80 0.86 11.89
C CYS A 171 -6.27 1.51 13.20
N SER A 172 -5.88 0.87 14.33
CA SER A 172 -6.35 1.21 15.67
C SER A 172 -6.20 2.67 16.07
N GLY A 173 -5.15 3.37 15.64
CA GLY A 173 -4.88 4.75 16.03
C GLY A 173 -5.76 5.83 15.37
N VAL A 174 -6.64 5.45 14.44
CA VAL A 174 -7.54 6.39 13.77
C VAL A 174 -8.76 6.62 14.66
N VAL A 175 -8.88 7.82 15.22
CA VAL A 175 -9.99 8.20 16.11
C VAL A 175 -11.16 8.81 15.34
N THR A 176 -10.86 9.60 14.32
CA THR A 176 -11.86 10.31 13.52
C THR A 176 -11.59 10.12 12.04
N VAL A 177 -12.64 9.90 11.26
CA VAL A 177 -12.60 9.94 9.79
C VAL A 177 -13.34 11.20 9.36
N GLY A 178 -12.60 12.24 9.00
CA GLY A 178 -13.15 13.55 8.64
C GLY A 178 -13.12 13.86 7.15
N ASP A 179 -13.31 15.14 6.84
CA ASP A 179 -13.30 15.68 5.47
C ASP A 179 -11.99 15.36 4.71
N GLU A 180 -10.87 15.23 5.43
CA GLU A 180 -9.57 14.87 4.86
C GLU A 180 -9.59 13.54 4.12
N PHE A 181 -10.47 12.61 4.50
CA PHE A 181 -10.61 11.31 3.85
C PHE A 181 -11.16 11.42 2.42
N TYR A 182 -11.99 12.44 2.18
CA TYR A 182 -12.63 12.69 0.88
C TYR A 182 -11.73 13.48 -0.06
N GLY A 183 -10.78 14.25 0.49
CA GLY A 183 -9.78 15.01 -0.25
C GLY A 183 -10.11 16.50 -0.43
N SER A 184 -9.28 17.21 -1.20
CA SER A 184 -9.44 18.65 -1.39
C SER A 184 -10.71 18.95 -2.19
N GLY A 185 -11.74 19.42 -1.48
CA GLY A 185 -13.08 19.72 -1.96
C GLY A 185 -13.17 20.80 -3.03
N HIS A 186 -12.67 20.50 -4.23
CA HIS A 186 -13.17 21.16 -5.43
C HIS A 186 -14.66 20.84 -5.51
N THR A 187 -15.48 21.88 -5.46
CA THR A 187 -16.94 21.87 -5.16
C THR A 187 -17.82 21.12 -6.18
N TRP A 188 -17.23 20.29 -7.04
CA TRP A 188 -17.90 19.64 -8.19
C TRP A 188 -17.54 18.16 -8.38
N THR A 189 -16.58 17.61 -7.61
CA THR A 189 -16.19 16.20 -7.74
C THR A 189 -16.73 15.40 -6.56
N ILE A 190 -17.62 14.45 -6.86
CA ILE A 190 -18.13 13.48 -5.89
C ILE A 190 -16.96 12.55 -5.50
N PRO A 191 -16.56 12.50 -4.21
CA PRO A 191 -15.60 11.55 -3.72
C PRO A 191 -16.05 10.13 -4.03
N PHE A 192 -15.09 9.22 -4.25
CA PHE A 192 -15.38 7.80 -4.43
C PHE A 192 -16.30 7.49 -5.63
N GLY A 193 -16.10 8.17 -6.77
CA GLY A 193 -16.99 8.09 -7.93
C GLY A 193 -17.24 6.70 -8.55
N SER A 194 -16.45 5.67 -8.19
CA SER A 194 -16.64 4.28 -8.65
C SER A 194 -16.71 3.26 -7.51
N LEU A 195 -16.85 3.69 -6.26
CA LEU A 195 -16.73 2.79 -5.10
C LEU A 195 -17.94 1.88 -4.99
N GLU A 196 -17.68 0.57 -4.93
CA GLU A 196 -18.69 -0.49 -4.82
C GLU A 196 -18.66 -1.11 -3.42
N THR A 197 -17.48 -1.17 -2.79
CA THR A 197 -17.29 -1.78 -1.47
C THR A 197 -16.37 -0.94 -0.60
N LEU A 198 -16.86 -0.61 0.58
CA LEU A 198 -16.10 0.04 1.66
C LEU A 198 -16.19 -0.82 2.91
N SER A 199 -15.05 -1.26 3.45
CA SER A 199 -14.99 -2.00 4.71
C SER A 199 -14.02 -1.36 5.70
N PHE A 200 -14.50 -1.17 6.92
CA PHE A 200 -13.72 -0.85 8.11
C PHE A 200 -13.85 -1.98 9.12
N GLU A 201 -12.72 -2.53 9.58
CA GLU A 201 -12.66 -3.67 10.49
C GLU A 201 -11.61 -3.42 11.58
N GLU A 202 -11.84 -3.89 12.81
CA GLU A 202 -10.82 -3.84 13.88
C GLU A 202 -10.24 -2.42 14.14
N MET A 203 -11.08 -1.39 14.05
CA MET A 203 -10.71 0.04 14.24
C MET A 203 -10.90 0.45 15.71
N SER A 204 -10.03 -0.01 16.61
CA SER A 204 -10.31 -0.01 18.06
C SER A 204 -10.47 1.37 18.72
N GLU A 205 -9.79 2.43 18.25
CA GLU A 205 -9.93 3.79 18.80
C GLU A 205 -10.90 4.67 17.98
N TRP A 206 -11.59 4.11 16.98
CA TRP A 206 -12.46 4.89 16.09
C TRP A 206 -13.76 5.30 16.80
N GLU A 207 -13.99 6.60 16.90
CA GLU A 207 -15.14 7.21 17.59
C GLU A 207 -16.08 7.94 16.62
N GLU A 208 -15.55 8.61 15.59
CA GLU A 208 -16.36 9.50 14.75
C GLU A 208 -16.10 9.31 13.25
N TRP A 209 -17.17 9.36 12.46
CA TRP A 209 -17.12 9.43 11.00
C TRP A 209 -17.99 10.57 10.48
N CYS A 210 -17.35 11.65 10.03
CA CYS A 210 -18.01 12.79 9.43
C CYS A 210 -18.26 12.51 7.94
N CYS A 211 -19.53 12.44 7.53
CA CYS A 211 -19.87 12.23 6.12
C CYS A 211 -19.89 13.55 5.33
N TRP A 212 -19.34 13.52 4.12
CA TRP A 212 -19.37 14.64 3.17
C TRP A 212 -20.80 14.83 2.64
N SER A 213 -21.52 15.78 3.25
CA SER A 213 -22.88 16.25 2.94
C SER A 213 -24.00 15.19 2.81
N ASP A 214 -25.24 15.60 3.09
CA ASP A 214 -26.43 14.73 3.09
C ASP A 214 -26.74 14.05 1.73
N GLU A 215 -26.00 14.37 0.65
CA GLU A 215 -26.29 13.88 -0.70
C GLU A 215 -25.38 12.72 -1.18
N ALA A 216 -24.22 12.48 -0.56
CA ALA A 216 -23.26 11.48 -1.09
C ALA A 216 -23.33 10.11 -0.39
N PHE A 217 -23.65 10.06 0.90
CA PHE A 217 -23.77 8.81 1.66
C PHE A 217 -24.82 8.98 2.77
N PRO A 218 -25.99 8.32 2.71
CA PRO A 218 -27.06 8.48 3.70
C PRO A 218 -26.79 7.63 4.96
N ILE A 219 -25.61 7.77 5.56
CA ILE A 219 -25.20 6.93 6.67
C ILE A 219 -24.50 7.76 7.75
N SER A 220 -25.30 8.29 8.69
CA SER A 220 -24.80 8.71 10.00
C SER A 220 -24.53 7.47 10.85
N LEU A 221 -23.30 6.95 10.80
CA LEU A 221 -22.89 5.84 11.67
C LEU A 221 -22.25 6.39 12.94
N PHE A 222 -22.98 6.27 14.05
CA PHE A 222 -22.38 6.30 15.38
C PHE A 222 -21.67 4.96 15.64
N CYS A 223 -20.41 5.04 16.09
CA CYS A 223 -19.54 3.97 16.61
C CYS A 223 -19.97 2.53 16.32
N ILE A 224 -19.54 1.94 15.20
CA ILE A 224 -19.60 0.49 15.01
C ILE A 224 -18.19 -0.06 14.78
N SER A 225 -17.84 -1.12 15.51
CA SER A 225 -16.57 -1.87 15.41
C SER A 225 -16.35 -2.59 14.07
N TYR A 226 -17.36 -2.56 13.20
CA TYR A 226 -17.38 -3.19 11.89
C TYR A 226 -18.36 -2.43 11.01
N VAL A 227 -17.87 -1.80 9.95
CA VAL A 227 -18.72 -1.12 8.97
C VAL A 227 -18.36 -1.66 7.60
N SER A 228 -19.27 -2.45 7.02
CA SER A 228 -19.21 -2.79 5.60
C SER A 228 -20.37 -2.12 4.89
N VAL A 229 -20.06 -1.15 4.03
CA VAL A 229 -21.03 -0.50 3.15
C VAL A 229 -20.88 -1.11 1.76
N ILE A 230 -21.93 -1.76 1.29
CA ILE A 230 -22.09 -2.11 -0.13
C ILE A 230 -22.74 -0.90 -0.78
N VAL A 231 -22.04 -0.26 -1.70
CA VAL A 231 -22.56 0.89 -2.44
C VAL A 231 -23.34 0.35 -3.64
N PRO A 232 -24.64 0.67 -3.79
CA PRO A 232 -25.40 0.26 -4.97
C PRO A 232 -24.82 0.91 -6.23
N SER A 233 -24.59 0.11 -7.27
CA SER A 233 -24.12 0.52 -8.60
C SER A 233 -25.15 1.31 -9.40
#